data_AF-A0A6P8BKB2-F1
#
_entry.id   AF-A0A6P8BKB2-F1
#
_cell.length_a   1.000
_cell.length_b   1.000
_cell.length_c   1.000
_cell.angle_alpha   90.00
_cell.angle_beta   90.00
_cell.angle_gamma   90.00
#
_symmetry.space_group_name_H-M   'P 1'
#
loop_
_entity.id
_entity.type
_entity.pdbx_description
1 polymer ?
#
loop_
_entity_poly.entity_id
_entity_poly.type
_entity_poly.pdbx_seq_one_letter_code
_entity_poly.pdbx_strand_id
1 'polypeptide(L)'
;MESSEENGQWARELQADLARKYRRHSARIDNVRRSFDQRQRVRCFKSSFATGRYLKHALDRSLGDGYLIAPEMNLRYVAESGPDYLLGILKHRDTSSVYDQFFSGPDGSPGDQWVIGNNMRTRNLQHSQRHTFEDCYSVFWDEEKYGCSIEVEGRHKDKVLAGLKKAVDAGVLFSQDYGELVLMRQITILQVLNILVEDILDQGSKTRDRKQLPDKQVRAAAHTFSP
;
A
#
# COMPACT_ATOMS: atom_id res chain seq x y z
N MET A 1 15.75 16.41 -6.10
CA MET A 1 16.25 15.29 -6.92
C MET A 1 16.54 14.07 -6.04
N GLU A 2 17.31 14.22 -4.96
CA GLU A 2 17.64 13.15 -3.99
C GLU A 2 16.40 12.42 -3.43
N SER A 3 15.32 13.16 -3.12
CA SER A 3 14.07 12.59 -2.55
C SER A 3 13.34 11.57 -3.44
N SER A 4 13.42 11.69 -4.77
CA SER A 4 12.68 10.81 -5.70
C SER A 4 13.35 9.44 -5.80
N GLU A 5 14.68 9.43 -5.86
CA GLU A 5 15.47 8.19 -5.86
C GLU A 5 15.33 7.46 -4.52
N GLU A 6 15.34 8.21 -3.42
CA GLU A 6 15.03 7.68 -2.08
C GLU A 6 13.62 7.07 -2.03
N ASN A 7 12.60 7.74 -2.57
CA ASN A 7 11.23 7.22 -2.60
C ASN A 7 11.10 5.95 -3.46
N GLY A 8 11.75 5.91 -4.63
CA GLY A 8 11.80 4.70 -5.47
C GLY A 8 12.47 3.53 -4.75
N GLN A 9 13.60 3.77 -4.11
CA GLN A 9 14.29 2.77 -3.30
C GLN A 9 13.44 2.31 -2.11
N TRP A 10 12.80 3.24 -1.42
CA TRP A 10 11.95 2.94 -0.27
C TRP A 10 10.74 2.08 -0.64
N ALA A 11 10.10 2.35 -1.79
CA ALA A 11 9.02 1.51 -2.31
C ALA A 11 9.49 0.06 -2.55
N ARG A 12 10.68 -0.12 -3.16
CA ARG A 12 11.27 -1.45 -3.38
C ARG A 12 11.57 -2.17 -2.07
N GLU A 13 12.11 -1.48 -1.07
CA GLU A 13 12.43 -2.05 0.24
C GLU A 13 11.17 -2.52 0.98
N LEU A 14 10.12 -1.70 0.97
CA LEU A 14 8.83 -2.05 1.57
C LEU A 14 8.17 -3.22 0.85
N GLN A 15 8.27 -3.29 -0.48
CA GLN A 15 7.79 -4.43 -1.27
C GLN A 15 8.57 -5.70 -0.93
N ALA A 16 9.90 -5.63 -0.86
CA ALA A 16 10.74 -6.76 -0.51
C ALA A 16 10.48 -7.27 0.92
N ASP A 17 10.23 -6.37 1.88
CA ASP A 17 9.80 -6.73 3.23
C ASP A 17 8.44 -7.45 3.22
N LEU A 18 7.45 -6.89 2.52
CA LEU A 18 6.12 -7.49 2.41
C LEU A 18 6.21 -8.88 1.77
N ALA A 19 6.93 -9.02 0.66
CA ALA A 19 7.16 -10.28 -0.04
C ALA A 19 7.86 -11.31 0.84
N ARG A 20 8.83 -10.91 1.66
CA ARG A 20 9.50 -11.80 2.61
C ARG A 20 8.56 -12.26 3.72
N LYS A 21 7.80 -11.33 4.33
CA LYS A 21 6.84 -11.63 5.40
C LYS A 21 5.74 -12.55 4.90
N TYR A 22 5.16 -12.25 3.74
CA TYR A 22 4.09 -13.03 3.16
C TYR A 22 4.56 -14.41 2.73
N ARG A 23 5.70 -14.55 2.02
CA ARG A 23 6.23 -15.88 1.66
C ARG A 23 6.45 -16.79 2.88
N ARG A 24 6.90 -16.22 4.00
CA ARG A 24 7.12 -16.99 5.23
C ARG A 24 5.82 -17.39 5.94
N HIS A 25 4.77 -16.57 5.82
CA HIS A 25 3.58 -16.68 6.67
C HIS A 25 2.25 -16.75 5.91
N SER A 26 2.23 -16.87 4.59
CA SER A 26 1.04 -16.77 3.73
C SER A 26 -0.12 -17.65 4.20
N ALA A 27 0.13 -18.94 4.40
CA ALA A 27 -0.87 -19.89 4.89
C ALA A 27 -1.41 -19.49 6.28
N ARG A 28 -0.54 -18.97 7.16
CA ARG A 28 -0.95 -18.50 8.49
C ARG A 28 -1.76 -17.21 8.41
N ILE A 29 -1.34 -16.25 7.58
CA ILE A 29 -2.05 -14.99 7.33
C ILE A 29 -3.44 -15.28 6.80
N ASP A 30 -3.56 -16.13 5.77
CA ASP A 30 -4.84 -16.51 5.18
C ASP A 30 -5.76 -17.19 6.23
N ASN A 31 -5.27 -18.21 6.93
CA ASN A 31 -6.04 -18.91 7.96
C ASN A 31 -6.50 -17.99 9.09
N VAL A 32 -5.61 -17.16 9.63
CA VAL A 32 -5.96 -16.23 10.71
C VAL A 32 -6.98 -15.21 10.21
N ARG A 33 -6.72 -14.60 9.05
CA ARG A 33 -7.59 -13.58 8.46
C ARG A 33 -8.99 -14.10 8.18
N ARG A 34 -9.11 -15.34 7.67
CA ARG A 34 -10.40 -16.01 7.42
C ARG A 34 -11.10 -16.42 8.71
N SER A 35 -10.36 -16.71 9.78
CA SER A 35 -10.93 -17.07 11.08
C SER A 35 -11.49 -15.89 11.87
N PHE A 36 -11.10 -14.66 11.52
CA PHE A 36 -11.58 -13.45 12.20
C PHE A 36 -13.02 -13.14 11.82
N ASP A 37 -13.86 -12.88 12.83
CA ASP A 37 -15.13 -12.21 12.63
C ASP A 37 -14.93 -10.74 12.21
N GLN A 38 -16.01 -10.06 11.81
CA GLN A 38 -15.93 -8.66 11.38
C GLN A 38 -15.36 -7.74 12.48
N ARG A 39 -15.73 -7.96 13.76
CA ARG A 39 -15.26 -7.12 14.87
C ARG A 39 -13.75 -7.26 15.07
N GLN A 40 -13.21 -8.47 14.92
CA GLN A 40 -11.78 -8.76 14.97
C GLN A 40 -11.05 -8.11 13.79
N ARG A 41 -11.57 -8.23 12.56
CA ARG A 41 -10.99 -7.56 11.38
C ARG A 41 -10.97 -6.04 11.51
N VAL A 42 -12.04 -5.44 12.04
CA VAL A 42 -12.11 -3.99 12.30
C VAL A 42 -11.11 -3.58 13.37
N ARG A 43 -10.98 -4.35 14.46
CA ARG A 43 -9.99 -4.08 15.51
C ARG A 43 -8.57 -4.15 14.98
N CYS A 44 -8.25 -5.18 14.20
CA CYS A 44 -6.98 -5.36 13.51
C CYS A 44 -6.68 -4.21 12.56
N PHE A 45 -7.64 -3.77 11.75
CA PHE A 45 -7.41 -2.62 10.89
C PHE A 45 -7.13 -1.34 11.69
N LYS A 46 -7.90 -1.07 12.74
CA LYS A 46 -7.74 0.14 13.55
C LYS A 46 -6.42 0.17 14.33
N SER A 47 -5.93 -0.97 14.80
CA SER A 47 -4.64 -1.04 15.50
C SER A 47 -3.46 -0.67 14.59
N SER A 48 -3.59 -0.89 13.28
CA SER A 48 -2.53 -0.61 12.31
C SER A 48 -2.29 0.89 12.07
N PHE A 49 -3.16 1.77 12.58
CA PHE A 49 -3.02 3.22 12.46
C PHE A 49 -2.79 3.84 13.84
N ALA A 50 -1.52 4.06 14.20
CA ALA A 50 -1.12 4.58 15.52
C ALA A 50 -1.81 5.91 15.90
N THR A 51 -2.09 6.77 14.92
CA THR A 51 -2.77 8.06 15.13
C THR A 51 -4.30 7.95 15.22
N GLY A 52 -4.85 6.74 15.07
CA GLY A 52 -6.30 6.49 15.04
C GLY A 52 -7.00 7.05 13.80
N ARG A 53 -6.24 7.55 12.82
CA ARG A 53 -6.74 8.17 11.60
C ARG A 53 -6.62 7.19 10.42
N TYR A 54 -7.76 6.90 9.78
CA TYR A 54 -7.88 6.02 8.62
C TYR A 54 -9.09 6.45 7.78
N LEU A 55 -9.11 6.08 6.50
CA LEU A 55 -10.27 6.29 5.65
C LEU A 55 -11.40 5.34 6.07
N LYS A 56 -12.61 5.87 6.29
CA LYS A 56 -13.79 5.03 6.55
C LYS A 56 -14.30 4.35 5.29
N HIS A 57 -14.24 5.06 4.16
CA HIS A 57 -14.63 4.59 2.83
C HIS A 57 -13.84 5.34 1.74
N ALA A 58 -13.91 4.87 0.49
CA ALA A 58 -13.11 5.39 -0.63
C ALA A 58 -13.29 6.89 -0.98
N LEU A 59 -14.36 7.54 -0.51
CA LEU A 59 -14.62 8.97 -0.71
C LEU A 59 -14.45 9.80 0.58
N ASP A 60 -13.84 9.25 1.61
CA ASP A 60 -13.71 9.91 2.92
C ASP A 60 -12.64 11.00 2.87
N ARG A 61 -13.05 12.27 2.98
CA ARG A 61 -12.15 13.42 2.90
C ARG A 61 -11.48 13.79 4.23
N SER A 62 -11.71 13.04 5.31
CA SER A 62 -11.20 13.38 6.65
C SER A 62 -9.67 13.34 6.77
N LEU A 63 -8.97 12.74 5.81
CA LEU A 63 -7.49 12.69 5.72
C LEU A 63 -6.93 13.55 4.59
N GLY A 64 -7.64 14.61 4.17
CA GLY A 64 -7.20 15.44 3.06
C GLY A 64 -7.14 14.62 1.77
N ASP A 65 -6.00 14.64 1.08
CA ASP A 65 -5.83 13.93 -0.20
C ASP A 65 -5.59 12.42 -0.04
N GLY A 66 -5.58 11.87 1.17
CA GLY A 66 -5.38 10.43 1.39
C GLY A 66 -6.34 9.53 0.60
N TYR A 67 -7.60 9.94 0.42
CA TYR A 67 -8.58 9.21 -0.41
C TYR A 67 -8.33 9.32 -1.91
N LEU A 68 -7.49 10.26 -2.36
CA LEU A 68 -7.03 10.37 -3.74
C LEU A 68 -5.74 9.57 -3.96
N ILE A 69 -4.96 9.33 -2.91
CA ILE A 69 -3.72 8.56 -2.97
C ILE A 69 -3.99 7.06 -2.88
N ALA A 70 -4.74 6.59 -1.87
CA ALA A 70 -5.02 5.17 -1.64
C ALA A 70 -6.49 4.92 -1.23
N PRO A 71 -7.48 5.26 -2.09
CA PRO A 71 -8.90 5.11 -1.78
C PRO A 71 -9.29 3.69 -1.36
N GLU A 72 -8.59 2.68 -1.86
CA GLU A 72 -8.86 1.27 -1.62
C GLU A 72 -8.45 0.81 -0.21
N MET A 73 -7.57 1.56 0.47
CA MET A 73 -7.05 1.27 1.81
C MET A 73 -7.95 1.91 2.88
N ASN A 74 -9.24 1.53 2.87
CA ASN A 74 -10.25 2.05 3.78
C ASN A 74 -10.90 0.94 4.63
N LEU A 75 -11.48 1.33 5.76
CA LEU A 75 -12.10 0.42 6.73
C LEU A 75 -13.16 -0.48 6.09
N ARG A 76 -14.04 0.08 5.26
CA ARG A 76 -15.15 -0.65 4.64
C ARG A 76 -14.66 -1.81 3.78
N TYR A 77 -13.66 -1.58 2.94
CA TYR A 77 -13.13 -2.65 2.09
C TYR A 77 -12.12 -3.53 2.82
N VAL A 78 -11.20 -2.95 3.58
CA VAL A 78 -10.12 -3.72 4.20
C VAL A 78 -10.60 -4.54 5.40
N ALA A 79 -11.69 -4.18 6.09
CA ALA A 79 -12.14 -4.90 7.29
C ALA A 79 -13.57 -5.43 7.22
N GLU A 80 -14.49 -4.67 6.61
CA GLU A 80 -15.92 -4.96 6.68
C GLU A 80 -16.40 -5.90 5.56
N SER A 81 -15.82 -5.83 4.35
CA SER A 81 -16.24 -6.65 3.18
C SER A 81 -15.72 -8.09 3.18
N GLY A 82 -15.35 -8.63 4.34
CA GLY A 82 -14.84 -10.00 4.47
C GLY A 82 -13.32 -10.12 4.37
N PRO A 83 -12.79 -11.36 4.32
CA PRO A 83 -11.35 -11.60 4.31
C PRO A 83 -10.72 -11.37 2.93
N ASP A 84 -11.44 -11.67 1.85
CA ASP A 84 -10.86 -11.86 0.51
C ASP A 84 -10.29 -10.58 -0.09
N TYR A 85 -10.91 -9.42 0.17
CA TYR A 85 -10.44 -8.15 -0.37
C TYR A 85 -8.99 -7.84 0.05
N LEU A 86 -8.70 -7.90 1.35
CA LEU A 86 -7.34 -7.67 1.86
C LEU A 86 -6.38 -8.76 1.37
N LEU A 87 -6.83 -10.02 1.31
CA LEU A 87 -5.98 -11.13 0.85
C LEU A 87 -5.63 -11.00 -0.64
N GLY A 88 -6.55 -10.51 -1.47
CA GLY A 88 -6.31 -10.22 -2.88
C GLY A 88 -5.29 -9.11 -3.08
N ILE A 89 -5.42 -8.00 -2.34
CA ILE A 89 -4.44 -6.91 -2.36
C ILE A 89 -3.06 -7.40 -1.89
N LEU A 90 -3.01 -8.12 -0.76
CA LEU A 90 -1.75 -8.66 -0.23
C LEU A 90 -1.06 -9.53 -1.27
N LYS A 91 -1.77 -10.54 -1.79
CA LYS A 91 -1.26 -11.47 -2.79
C LYS A 91 -0.67 -10.74 -4.00
N HIS A 92 -1.39 -9.77 -4.54
CA HIS A 92 -0.90 -9.01 -5.69
C HIS A 92 0.37 -8.21 -5.34
N ARG A 93 0.36 -7.47 -4.23
CA ARG A 93 1.47 -6.59 -3.82
C ARG A 93 2.71 -7.35 -3.37
N ASP A 94 2.57 -8.58 -2.87
CA ASP A 94 3.70 -9.41 -2.46
C ASP A 94 4.34 -10.19 -3.62
N THR A 95 3.55 -10.56 -4.63
CA THR A 95 4.03 -11.37 -5.78
C THR A 95 4.48 -10.54 -6.97
N SER A 96 4.07 -9.26 -7.03
CA SER A 96 4.39 -8.37 -8.14
C SER A 96 5.48 -7.38 -7.72
N SER A 97 6.40 -7.07 -8.64
CA SER A 97 7.41 -6.02 -8.44
C SER A 97 6.76 -4.62 -8.36
N VAL A 98 7.47 -3.60 -7.87
CA VAL A 98 6.89 -2.23 -7.84
C VAL A 98 6.66 -1.70 -9.25
N TYR A 99 7.49 -2.12 -10.20
CA TYR A 99 7.30 -1.89 -11.63
C TYR A 99 6.02 -2.56 -12.15
N ASP A 100 5.74 -3.82 -11.81
CA ASP A 100 4.50 -4.47 -12.26
C ASP A 100 3.25 -3.81 -11.66
N GLN A 101 3.32 -3.42 -10.39
CA GLN A 101 2.26 -2.71 -9.66
C GLN A 101 1.95 -1.32 -10.26
N PHE A 102 2.95 -0.69 -10.88
CA PHE A 102 2.79 0.55 -11.61
C PHE A 102 1.76 0.41 -12.75
N PHE A 103 1.81 -0.70 -13.49
CA PHE A 103 0.95 -0.97 -14.64
C PHE A 103 -0.36 -1.68 -14.29
N SER A 104 -0.31 -2.62 -13.36
CA SER A 104 -1.43 -3.52 -13.06
C SER A 104 -1.72 -3.58 -11.57
N GLY A 105 -3.01 -3.60 -11.23
CA GLY A 105 -3.51 -3.85 -9.89
C GLY A 105 -4.00 -5.29 -9.71
N PRO A 106 -4.56 -5.61 -8.53
CA PRO A 106 -5.16 -6.92 -8.24
C PRO A 106 -6.24 -7.28 -9.27
N ASP A 107 -6.30 -8.56 -9.65
CA ASP A 107 -7.30 -9.12 -10.56
C ASP A 107 -7.44 -8.39 -11.91
N GLY A 108 -6.34 -7.82 -12.43
CA GLY A 108 -6.32 -7.10 -13.70
C GLY A 108 -6.92 -5.69 -13.63
N SER A 109 -7.19 -5.18 -12.42
CA SER A 109 -7.53 -3.77 -12.23
C SER A 109 -6.39 -2.84 -12.65
N PRO A 110 -6.64 -1.53 -12.86
CA PRO A 110 -5.58 -0.60 -13.23
C PRO A 110 -4.50 -0.46 -12.16
N GLY A 111 -3.24 -0.33 -12.58
CA GLY A 111 -2.11 -0.09 -11.69
C GLY A 111 -2.02 1.33 -11.13
N ASP A 112 -0.97 1.57 -10.36
CA ASP A 112 -0.80 2.81 -9.58
C ASP A 112 -0.74 4.07 -10.43
N GLN A 113 -0.09 3.99 -11.61
CA GLN A 113 -0.03 5.12 -12.53
C GLN A 113 -1.44 5.56 -12.93
N TRP A 114 -2.30 4.60 -13.27
CA TRP A 114 -3.61 4.92 -13.81
C TRP A 114 -4.49 5.54 -12.74
N VAL A 115 -4.42 5.04 -11.51
CA VAL A 115 -5.20 5.57 -10.40
C VAL A 115 -4.81 7.02 -10.10
N ILE A 116 -3.52 7.31 -10.03
CA ILE A 116 -3.03 8.68 -9.81
C ILE A 116 -3.39 9.57 -10.99
N GLY A 117 -3.06 9.18 -12.23
CA GLY A 117 -3.39 9.96 -13.42
C GLY A 117 -4.90 10.20 -13.58
N ASN A 118 -5.75 9.25 -13.18
CA ASN A 118 -7.19 9.44 -13.15
C ASN A 118 -7.61 10.48 -12.10
N ASN A 119 -7.05 10.42 -10.89
CA ASN A 119 -7.37 11.37 -9.81
C ASN A 119 -6.82 12.78 -10.09
N MET A 120 -5.66 12.90 -10.75
CA MET A 120 -5.17 14.20 -11.23
C MET A 120 -6.15 14.82 -12.23
N ARG A 121 -6.60 14.04 -13.23
CA ARG A 121 -7.52 14.54 -14.27
C ARG A 121 -8.93 14.82 -13.78
N THR A 122 -9.49 13.94 -12.95
CA THR A 122 -10.93 13.97 -12.61
C THR A 122 -11.22 14.57 -11.25
N ARG A 123 -10.22 14.69 -10.37
CA ARG A 123 -10.38 15.13 -8.98
C ARG A 123 -9.37 16.19 -8.55
N ASN A 124 -8.60 16.74 -9.49
CA ASN A 124 -7.62 17.80 -9.25
C ASN A 124 -6.59 17.45 -8.16
N LEU A 125 -6.18 16.18 -8.09
CA LEU A 125 -5.03 15.78 -7.27
C LEU A 125 -3.78 16.50 -7.81
N GLN A 126 -3.01 17.13 -6.92
CA GLN A 126 -1.77 17.83 -7.26
C GLN A 126 -0.73 17.61 -6.17
N HIS A 127 0.53 17.46 -6.58
CA HIS A 127 1.62 17.44 -5.61
C HIS A 127 1.81 18.84 -5.01
N SER A 128 1.94 18.93 -3.69
CA SER A 128 2.05 20.20 -2.96
C SER A 128 3.28 21.03 -3.39
N GLN A 129 4.35 20.34 -3.79
CA GLN A 129 5.60 20.93 -4.25
C GLN A 129 5.73 20.98 -5.78
N ARG A 130 4.64 20.87 -6.55
CA ARG A 130 4.72 20.84 -8.04
C ARG A 130 5.54 21.97 -8.68
N HIS A 131 5.62 23.14 -8.03
CA HIS A 131 6.39 24.29 -8.51
C HIS A 131 7.91 24.08 -8.41
N THR A 132 8.39 23.17 -7.57
CA THR A 132 9.82 22.84 -7.45
C THR A 132 10.28 21.79 -8.45
N PHE A 133 9.36 21.30 -9.30
CA PHE A 133 9.58 20.22 -10.26
C PHE A 133 9.48 20.70 -11.70
N GLU A 134 9.60 22.00 -11.93
CA GLU A 134 9.62 22.55 -13.27
C GLU A 134 10.76 21.92 -14.07
N ASP A 135 10.43 21.39 -15.25
CA ASP A 135 11.34 20.66 -16.14
C ASP A 135 12.03 19.42 -15.54
N CYS A 136 11.51 18.90 -14.43
CA CYS A 136 11.91 17.62 -13.87
C CYS A 136 10.96 16.49 -14.27
N TYR A 137 11.51 15.31 -14.54
CA TYR A 137 10.77 14.14 -14.99
C TYR A 137 11.16 12.92 -14.18
N SER A 138 10.17 12.12 -13.80
CA SER A 138 10.36 10.82 -13.17
C SER A 138 10.34 9.69 -14.18
N VAL A 139 11.23 8.74 -13.97
CA VAL A 139 11.49 7.60 -14.83
C VAL A 139 11.01 6.32 -14.16
N PHE A 140 10.33 5.47 -14.94
CA PHE A 140 9.82 4.17 -14.51
C PHE A 140 10.11 3.12 -15.59
N TRP A 141 11.35 3.04 -16.09
CA TRP A 141 11.73 2.13 -17.19
C TRP A 141 11.83 0.66 -16.77
N ASP A 142 12.38 0.43 -15.59
CA ASP A 142 12.65 -0.88 -15.02
C ASP A 142 12.81 -0.72 -13.50
N GLU A 143 13.10 -1.83 -12.81
CA GLU A 143 13.32 -1.84 -11.35
C GLU A 143 14.54 -1.03 -10.90
N GLU A 144 15.61 -0.95 -11.71
CA GLU A 144 16.84 -0.24 -11.36
C GLU A 144 16.63 1.28 -11.40
N LYS A 145 15.96 1.77 -12.45
CA LYS A 145 15.66 3.18 -12.67
C LYS A 145 14.31 3.60 -12.09
N TYR A 146 13.64 2.72 -11.37
CA TYR A 146 12.30 2.96 -10.84
C TYR A 146 12.29 4.14 -9.86
N GLY A 147 11.58 5.20 -10.24
CA GLY A 147 11.43 6.42 -9.44
C GLY A 147 12.61 7.39 -9.54
N CYS A 148 13.60 7.15 -10.40
CA CYS A 148 14.68 8.10 -10.63
C CYS A 148 14.14 9.39 -11.27
N SER A 149 14.80 10.52 -11.02
CA SER A 149 14.43 11.80 -11.62
C SER A 149 15.54 12.35 -12.50
N ILE A 150 15.14 12.99 -13.60
CA ILE A 150 16.03 13.74 -14.48
C ILE A 150 15.55 15.18 -14.56
N GLU A 151 16.48 16.12 -14.45
CA GLU A 151 16.23 17.53 -14.73
C GLU A 151 16.64 17.83 -16.17
N VAL A 152 15.77 18.53 -16.90
CA VAL A 152 16.04 18.93 -18.27
C VAL A 152 16.17 20.43 -18.32
N GLU A 153 17.30 20.94 -18.80
CA GLU A 153 17.45 22.38 -19.00
C GLU A 153 16.35 22.91 -19.93
N GLY A 154 15.60 23.94 -19.50
CA GLY A 154 14.44 24.44 -20.23
C GLY A 154 14.70 24.78 -21.71
N ARG A 155 15.89 25.31 -22.05
CA ARG A 155 16.29 25.60 -23.45
C ARG A 155 16.42 24.38 -24.35
N HIS A 156 16.53 23.18 -23.78
CA HIS A 156 16.68 21.91 -24.50
C HIS A 156 15.49 20.97 -24.31
N LYS A 157 14.49 21.37 -23.53
CA LYS A 157 13.30 20.59 -23.18
C LYS A 157 12.67 19.89 -24.38
N ASP A 158 12.24 20.65 -25.39
CA ASP A 158 11.52 20.08 -26.53
C ASP A 158 12.37 19.07 -27.30
N LYS A 159 13.67 19.34 -27.44
CA LYS A 159 14.62 18.44 -28.11
C LYS A 159 14.82 17.15 -27.32
N VAL A 160 14.98 17.24 -25.99
CA VAL A 160 15.17 16.09 -25.11
C VAL A 160 13.90 15.24 -25.07
N LEU A 161 12.73 15.85 -24.88
CA LEU A 161 11.45 15.14 -24.87
C LEU A 161 11.11 14.52 -26.22
N ALA A 162 11.44 15.17 -27.34
CA ALA A 162 11.31 14.57 -28.66
C ALA A 162 12.20 13.32 -28.81
N GLY A 163 13.42 13.35 -28.27
CA GLY A 163 14.30 12.18 -28.22
C GLY A 163 13.75 11.06 -27.34
N LEU A 164 13.04 11.40 -26.26
CA LEU A 164 12.42 10.47 -25.31
C LEU A 164 10.97 10.12 -25.65
N LYS A 165 10.47 10.48 -26.85
CA LYS A 165 9.07 10.31 -27.22
C LYS A 165 8.55 8.88 -26.99
N LYS A 166 9.36 7.86 -27.29
CA LYS A 166 8.98 6.46 -27.05
C LYS A 166 8.71 6.16 -25.57
N ALA A 167 9.48 6.74 -24.66
CA ALA A 167 9.29 6.57 -23.21
C ALA A 167 8.02 7.29 -22.73
N VAL A 168 7.74 8.47 -23.29
CA VAL A 168 6.49 9.21 -23.03
C VAL A 168 5.28 8.42 -23.55
N ASP A 169 5.33 7.96 -24.80
CA ASP A 169 4.26 7.19 -25.43
C ASP A 169 3.99 5.86 -24.70
N ALA A 170 5.05 5.23 -24.18
CA ALA A 170 4.95 4.01 -23.39
C ALA A 170 4.47 4.24 -21.95
N GLY A 171 4.33 5.50 -21.50
CA GLY A 171 3.90 5.82 -20.15
C GLY A 171 4.92 5.37 -19.10
N VAL A 172 6.22 5.58 -19.34
CA VAL A 172 7.32 5.28 -18.40
C VAL A 172 8.17 6.51 -18.08
N LEU A 173 7.76 7.68 -18.58
CA LEU A 173 8.36 8.98 -18.29
C LEU A 173 7.23 10.00 -18.04
N PHE A 174 7.25 10.63 -16.87
CA PHE A 174 6.22 11.60 -16.45
C PHE A 174 6.87 12.84 -15.86
N SER A 175 6.12 13.92 -15.72
CA SER A 175 6.54 15.03 -14.88
C SER A 175 6.79 14.54 -13.44
N GLN A 176 7.77 15.11 -12.76
CA GLN A 176 8.16 14.60 -11.45
C GLN A 176 7.03 14.71 -10.40
N ASP A 177 6.17 15.73 -10.48
CA ASP A 177 5.00 15.84 -9.59
C ASP A 177 4.05 14.64 -9.69
N TYR A 178 3.86 14.10 -10.89
CA TYR A 178 3.09 12.87 -11.10
C TYR A 178 3.87 11.66 -10.56
N GLY A 179 5.16 11.55 -10.88
CA GLY A 179 6.00 10.46 -10.38
C GLY A 179 6.00 10.35 -8.86
N GLU A 180 6.14 11.47 -8.15
CA GLU A 180 6.08 11.53 -6.69
C GLU A 180 4.72 11.06 -6.16
N LEU A 181 3.60 11.46 -6.77
CA LEU A 181 2.27 10.99 -6.36
C LEU A 181 2.11 9.47 -6.54
N VAL A 182 2.70 8.89 -7.59
CA VAL A 182 2.71 7.42 -7.78
C VAL A 182 3.52 6.73 -6.69
N LEU A 183 4.73 7.23 -6.41
CA LEU A 183 5.58 6.68 -5.35
C LEU A 183 4.91 6.82 -3.98
N MET A 184 4.31 7.97 -3.67
CA MET A 184 3.53 8.18 -2.44
C MET A 184 2.42 7.15 -2.27
N ARG A 185 1.69 6.82 -3.34
CA ARG A 185 0.66 5.79 -3.34
C ARG A 185 1.23 4.42 -3.03
N GLN A 186 2.29 4.02 -3.72
CA GLN A 186 2.93 2.71 -3.52
C GLN A 186 3.46 2.56 -2.10
N ILE A 187 4.23 3.55 -1.63
CA ILE A 187 4.78 3.59 -0.27
C ILE A 187 3.65 3.49 0.75
N THR A 188 2.60 4.30 0.62
CA THR A 188 1.46 4.29 1.55
C THR A 188 0.82 2.91 1.62
N ILE A 189 0.52 2.28 0.48
CA ILE A 189 -0.13 0.97 0.45
C ILE A 189 0.80 -0.09 1.05
N LEU A 190 2.07 -0.14 0.65
CA LEU A 190 3.02 -1.14 1.12
C LEU A 190 3.31 -1.00 2.61
N GLN A 191 3.41 0.23 3.15
CA GLN A 191 3.54 0.46 4.59
C GLN A 191 2.33 -0.07 5.36
N VAL A 192 1.12 0.30 4.93
CA VAL A 192 -0.12 -0.15 5.60
C VAL A 192 -0.23 -1.68 5.56
N LEU A 193 0.12 -2.32 4.43
CA LEU A 193 0.08 -3.77 4.31
C LEU A 193 1.12 -4.46 5.19
N ASN A 194 2.34 -3.93 5.27
CA ASN A 194 3.37 -4.46 6.16
C ASN A 194 2.93 -4.44 7.63
N ILE A 195 2.30 -3.35 8.08
CA ILE A 195 1.76 -3.23 9.44
C ILE A 195 0.59 -4.19 9.64
N LEU A 196 -0.35 -4.26 8.68
CA LEU A 196 -1.49 -5.17 8.76
C LEU A 196 -1.07 -6.63 8.87
N VAL A 197 -0.02 -7.05 8.14
CA VAL A 197 0.51 -8.42 8.23
C VAL A 197 1.02 -8.71 9.65
N GLU A 198 1.75 -7.79 10.26
CA GLU A 198 2.22 -7.94 11.64
C GLU A 198 1.06 -8.02 12.64
N ASP A 199 0.08 -7.12 12.52
CA ASP A 199 -1.11 -7.08 13.37
C ASP A 199 -1.97 -8.36 13.25
N ILE A 200 -2.13 -8.90 12.03
CA ILE A 200 -2.84 -10.16 11.80
C ILE A 200 -2.11 -11.29 12.53
N LEU A 201 -0.78 -11.38 12.39
CA LEU A 201 0.01 -12.44 13.01
C LEU A 201 0.03 -12.35 14.54
N ASP A 202 0.13 -11.16 15.10
CA ASP A 202 0.07 -10.90 16.55
C ASP A 202 -1.31 -11.25 17.13
N GLN A 203 -2.38 -10.74 16.55
CA GLN A 203 -3.74 -11.02 17.03
C GLN A 203 -4.13 -12.50 16.84
N GLY A 204 -3.63 -13.14 15.79
CA GLY A 204 -3.76 -14.59 15.59
C GLY A 204 -3.09 -15.40 16.71
N SER A 205 -1.93 -14.93 17.21
CA SER A 205 -1.23 -15.56 18.33
C SER A 205 -2.03 -15.43 19.63
N LYS A 206 -2.48 -14.21 19.97
CA LYS A 206 -3.28 -13.93 21.17
C LYS A 206 -4.60 -14.71 21.21
N THR A 207 -5.26 -14.85 20.05
CA THR A 207 -6.52 -15.59 19.95
C THR A 207 -6.29 -17.10 20.15
N ARG A 208 -5.16 -17.63 19.68
CA ARG A 208 -4.78 -19.03 19.89
C ARG A 208 -4.49 -19.30 21.37
N ASP A 209 -3.73 -18.45 22.04
CA ASP A 209 -3.43 -18.62 23.47
C ASP A 209 -4.70 -18.63 24.32
N ARG A 210 -5.66 -17.76 23.99
CA ARG A 210 -6.96 -17.72 24.65
C ARG A 210 -7.84 -18.96 24.36
N LYS A 211 -7.74 -19.55 23.16
CA LYS A 211 -8.42 -20.81 22.82
C LYS A 211 -7.70 -22.04 23.41
N GLN A 212 -6.39 -21.95 23.65
CA GLN A 212 -5.59 -23.03 24.21
C GLN A 212 -5.68 -23.14 25.72
N LEU A 213 -6.10 -22.11 26.46
CA LEU A 213 -6.52 -22.24 27.85
C LEU A 213 -7.70 -23.21 27.92
N PRO A 214 -7.51 -24.47 28.35
CA PRO A 214 -8.59 -25.43 28.37
C PRO A 214 -9.54 -24.98 29.47
N ASP A 215 -10.84 -24.91 29.16
CA ASP A 215 -11.93 -24.71 30.14
C ASP A 215 -11.80 -25.69 31.34
N LYS A 216 -11.11 -26.82 31.11
CA LYS A 216 -10.73 -27.81 32.13
C LYS A 216 -9.77 -27.28 33.20
N GLN A 217 -8.81 -26.41 32.89
CA GLN A 217 -7.87 -25.83 33.86
C GLN A 217 -8.52 -24.73 34.69
N VAL A 218 -9.42 -23.93 34.08
CA VAL A 218 -10.20 -22.92 34.79
C VAL A 218 -11.23 -23.57 35.72
N ARG A 219 -11.89 -24.65 35.29
CA ARG A 219 -12.79 -25.44 36.15
C ARG A 219 -12.05 -26.22 37.25
N ALA A 220 -10.85 -26.72 36.98
CA ALA A 220 -10.02 -27.36 38.01
C ALA A 220 -9.57 -26.37 39.10
N ALA A 221 -9.30 -25.12 38.76
CA ALA A 221 -8.97 -24.07 39.72
C ALA A 221 -10.18 -23.58 40.54
N ALA A 222 -11.40 -23.64 39.97
CA ALA A 222 -12.63 -23.27 40.66
C ALA A 222 -13.05 -24.28 41.75
N HIS A 223 -12.65 -25.55 41.63
CA HIS A 223 -12.89 -26.57 42.66
C HIS A 223 -11.92 -26.51 43.85
N THR A 224 -10.82 -25.77 43.75
CA THR A 224 -9.85 -25.60 44.85
C THR A 224 -10.29 -24.58 45.90
N PHE A 225 -11.38 -23.83 45.64
CA PHE A 225 -11.88 -22.75 46.51
C PHE A 225 -13.34 -22.92 46.96
N SER A 226 -13.92 -24.11 46.85
CA SER A 226 -15.21 -24.41 47.50
C SER A 226 -14.94 -25.23 48.78
N PRO A 227 -15.41 -24.78 49.97
CA PRO A 227 -15.19 -25.47 51.24
C PRO A 227 -15.88 -26.83 51.32
#